data_AF-A0A940Q7L5-F1
#
_entry.id   AF-A0A940Q7L5-F1
#
_cell.length_a   1.000
_cell.length_b   1.000
_cell.length_c   1.000
_cell.angle_alpha   90.00
_cell.angle_beta   90.00
_cell.angle_gamma   90.00
#
_symmetry.space_group_name_H-M   'P 1'
#
loop_
_entity.id
_entity.type
_entity.pdbx_description
1 polymer ?
#
loop_
_entity_poly.entity_id
_entity_poly.type
_entity_poly.pdbx_seq_one_letter_code
_entity_poly.pdbx_strand_id
1 'polypeptide(L)'
;MNTHLTTANTGIAVILDCGEYGNIHPVNKIPVGERLEMQAMHHVYGKLSAAQAYGPVYYRSYPEEDCFILEFKFAADGFELKNEDTPSGFEVAGDNKKYYPAAAQILSGGKIRLTSPEVKEPKFARFRWVNYGDVTLFGKNGLPVAPFRTSPEA
;
A
#
# COMPACT_ATOMS: atom_id res chain seq x y z
N MET A 1 -10.18 -7.81 4.03
CA MET A 1 -10.06 -9.11 4.73
C MET A 1 -8.97 -8.99 5.79
N ASN A 2 -9.31 -9.15 7.08
CA ASN A 2 -8.38 -8.93 8.19
C ASN A 2 -7.82 -10.22 8.80
N THR A 3 -7.95 -11.35 8.10
CA THR A 3 -7.56 -12.68 8.63
C THR A 3 -6.11 -12.74 9.10
N HIS A 4 -5.17 -12.12 8.38
CA HIS A 4 -3.77 -12.04 8.80
C HIS A 4 -3.53 -11.23 10.08
N LEU A 5 -4.53 -10.48 10.56
CA LEU A 5 -4.50 -9.72 11.82
C LEU A 5 -5.26 -10.43 12.94
N THR A 6 -6.19 -11.33 12.61
CA THR A 6 -7.10 -11.95 13.58
C THR A 6 -6.80 -13.42 13.85
N THR A 7 -5.98 -14.05 13.03
CA THR A 7 -5.60 -15.45 13.16
C THR A 7 -4.13 -15.55 13.56
N ALA A 8 -3.82 -16.31 14.60
CA ALA A 8 -2.47 -16.51 15.09
C ALA A 8 -1.54 -17.05 13.97
N ASN A 9 -0.29 -16.62 13.98
CA ASN A 9 0.77 -17.04 13.07
C ASN A 9 0.39 -16.96 11.58
N THR A 10 -0.42 -15.96 11.21
CA THR A 10 -0.89 -15.76 9.83
C THR A 10 -0.31 -14.46 9.28
N GLY A 11 0.24 -14.53 8.06
CA GLY A 11 0.86 -13.40 7.37
C GLY A 11 0.24 -13.10 6.01
N ILE A 12 0.65 -11.99 5.40
CA ILE A 12 0.31 -11.66 4.01
C ILE A 12 1.58 -11.21 3.28
N ALA A 13 1.93 -11.89 2.20
CA ALA A 13 3.00 -11.49 1.30
C ALA A 13 2.40 -10.65 0.16
N VAL A 14 2.76 -9.37 0.08
CA VAL A 14 2.32 -8.49 -1.01
C VAL A 14 3.18 -8.77 -2.23
N ILE A 15 2.55 -9.04 -3.38
CA ILE A 15 3.21 -9.45 -4.64
C ILE A 15 2.77 -8.62 -5.85
N LEU A 16 2.26 -7.41 -5.61
CA LEU A 16 1.66 -6.56 -6.65
C LEU A 16 2.64 -6.26 -7.80
N ASP A 17 3.93 -6.15 -7.49
CA ASP A 17 5.04 -5.89 -8.42
C ASP A 17 5.54 -7.13 -9.17
N CYS A 18 5.02 -8.32 -8.86
CA CYS A 18 5.42 -9.58 -9.51
C CYS A 18 4.47 -9.99 -10.64
N GLY A 19 3.49 -9.15 -10.99
CA GLY A 19 2.56 -9.39 -12.10
C GLY A 19 3.21 -9.23 -13.48
N GLU A 20 2.58 -9.80 -14.50
CA GLU A 20 3.04 -9.72 -15.89
C GLU A 20 1.84 -9.45 -16.81
N TYR A 21 1.89 -8.37 -17.60
CA TYR A 21 0.77 -8.00 -18.47
C TYR A 21 0.53 -9.08 -19.53
N GLY A 22 -0.72 -9.54 -19.64
CA GLY A 22 -1.10 -10.57 -20.60
C GLY A 22 -0.70 -12.00 -20.21
N ASN A 23 -0.11 -12.20 -19.03
CA ASN A 23 0.27 -13.52 -18.53
C ASN A 23 -0.24 -13.74 -17.10
N ILE A 24 -1.28 -14.57 -16.96
CA ILE A 24 -1.85 -14.95 -15.65
C ILE A 24 -0.94 -15.88 -14.83
N HIS A 25 0.19 -16.32 -15.40
CA HIS A 25 1.21 -17.13 -14.74
C HIS A 25 2.59 -16.42 -14.78
N PRO A 26 2.76 -15.29 -14.07
CA PRO A 26 3.99 -14.51 -14.11
C PRO A 26 5.24 -15.35 -13.86
N VAL A 27 6.29 -15.16 -14.64
CA VAL A 27 7.50 -16.00 -14.57
C VAL A 27 8.31 -15.75 -13.29
N ASN A 28 8.32 -14.52 -12.80
CA ASN A 28 9.11 -14.12 -11.64
C ASN A 28 8.43 -14.54 -10.33
N LYS A 29 8.77 -15.72 -9.82
CA LYS A 29 8.21 -16.29 -8.58
C LYS A 29 9.17 -16.21 -7.38
N ILE A 30 10.42 -15.82 -7.58
CA ILE A 30 11.43 -15.77 -6.51
C ILE A 30 11.00 -14.81 -5.39
N PRO A 31 10.59 -13.55 -5.67
CA PRO A 31 10.18 -12.62 -4.61
C PRO A 31 8.95 -13.10 -3.83
N VAL A 32 8.10 -13.92 -4.45
CA VAL A 32 6.93 -14.52 -3.78
C VAL A 32 7.39 -15.45 -2.66
N GLY A 33 8.35 -16.34 -2.96
CA GLY A 33 8.92 -17.27 -1.98
C GLY A 33 9.67 -16.54 -0.86
N GLU A 34 10.53 -15.59 -1.21
CA GLU A 34 11.28 -14.78 -0.24
C GLU A 34 10.35 -14.02 0.72
N ARG A 35 9.28 -13.39 0.20
CA ARG A 35 8.33 -12.67 1.04
C ARG A 35 7.52 -13.60 1.92
N LEU A 36 7.17 -14.80 1.47
CA LEU A 36 6.54 -15.81 2.33
C LEU A 36 7.49 -16.32 3.42
N GLU A 37 8.78 -16.49 3.11
CA GLU A 37 9.80 -16.81 4.11
C GLU A 37 9.88 -15.73 5.17
N MET A 38 9.91 -14.45 4.78
CA MET A 38 9.93 -13.32 5.72
C MET A 38 8.75 -13.36 6.69
N GLN A 39 7.55 -13.74 6.22
CA GLN A 39 6.37 -13.92 7.07
C GLN A 39 6.58 -15.05 8.09
N ALA A 40 7.12 -16.20 7.67
CA ALA A 40 7.42 -17.31 8.57
C ALA A 40 8.51 -16.93 9.60
N MET A 41 9.55 -16.22 9.16
CA MET A 41 10.62 -15.74 10.04
C MET A 41 10.13 -14.78 11.12
N HIS A 42 9.09 -13.99 10.82
CA HIS A 42 8.44 -13.14 11.81
C HIS A 42 7.52 -13.94 12.74
N HIS A 43 6.53 -14.65 12.18
CA HIS A 43 5.44 -15.26 12.95
C HIS A 43 5.82 -16.54 13.69
N VAL A 44 6.73 -17.34 13.12
CA VAL A 44 7.05 -18.68 13.65
C VAL A 44 8.40 -18.67 14.35
N TYR A 45 9.41 -18.09 13.70
CA TYR A 45 10.79 -18.19 14.20
C TYR A 45 11.22 -17.01 15.07
N GLY A 46 10.47 -15.90 15.08
CA GLY A 46 10.82 -14.69 15.84
C GLY A 46 12.16 -14.07 15.44
N LYS A 47 12.61 -14.28 14.19
CA LYS A 47 13.91 -13.83 13.66
C LYS A 47 13.84 -12.49 12.95
N LEU A 48 12.65 -12.12 12.46
CA LEU A 48 12.40 -10.81 11.88
C LEU A 48 11.37 -10.05 12.72
N SER A 49 11.61 -8.74 12.86
CA SER A 49 10.58 -7.82 13.32
C SER A 49 9.48 -7.67 12.27
N ALA A 50 8.30 -7.19 12.68
CA ALA A 50 7.20 -6.93 11.76
C ALA A 50 7.60 -5.89 10.67
N ALA A 51 8.37 -4.86 11.03
CA ALA A 51 8.84 -3.84 10.09
C ALA A 51 9.81 -4.39 9.03
N GLN A 52 10.50 -5.50 9.31
CA GLN A 52 11.33 -6.18 8.32
C GLN A 52 10.50 -7.10 7.42
N ALA A 53 9.47 -7.75 7.96
CA ALA A 53 8.68 -8.74 7.23
C ALA A 53 7.53 -8.16 6.39
N TYR A 54 7.06 -6.96 6.70
CA TYR A 54 5.97 -6.27 5.99
C TYR A 54 6.45 -5.02 5.29
N GLY A 55 5.96 -4.79 4.07
CA GLY A 55 6.00 -3.47 3.45
C GLY A 55 5.04 -2.50 4.14
N PRO A 56 4.97 -1.23 3.71
CA PRO A 56 4.01 -0.30 4.26
C PRO A 56 2.58 -0.80 4.09
N VAL A 57 1.83 -0.79 5.20
CA VAL A 57 0.41 -1.20 5.22
C VAL A 57 -0.43 -0.03 5.69
N TYR A 58 -1.48 0.30 4.93
CA TYR A 58 -2.43 1.33 5.33
C TYR A 58 -2.92 1.12 6.77
N TYR A 59 -2.88 2.19 7.57
CA TYR A 59 -3.29 2.16 8.97
C TYR A 59 -4.59 2.94 9.21
N ARG A 60 -4.56 4.22 8.87
CA ARG A 60 -5.69 5.13 9.04
C ARG A 60 -5.57 6.29 8.07
N SER A 61 -6.66 7.03 7.94
CA SER A 61 -6.71 8.26 7.14
C SER A 61 -7.61 9.28 7.79
N TYR A 62 -7.37 10.55 7.48
CA TYR A 62 -8.23 11.65 7.93
C TYR A 62 -8.17 12.81 6.91
N PRO A 63 -9.26 13.57 6.76
CA PRO A 63 -9.23 14.82 6.00
C PRO A 63 -8.48 15.90 6.77
N GLU A 64 -7.76 16.76 6.05
CA GLU A 64 -7.08 17.94 6.59
C GLU A 64 -7.19 19.07 5.56
N GLU A 65 -7.99 20.09 5.87
CA GLU A 65 -8.33 21.19 4.93
C GLU A 65 -8.81 20.67 3.56
N ASP A 66 -8.01 20.89 2.51
CA ASP A 66 -8.26 20.53 1.11
C ASP A 66 -7.63 19.18 0.70
N CYS A 67 -7.09 18.43 1.66
CA CYS A 67 -6.34 17.23 1.40
C CYS A 67 -6.77 16.05 2.27
N PHE A 68 -6.29 14.87 1.88
CA PHE A 68 -6.52 13.62 2.60
C PHE A 68 -5.19 13.02 3.02
N ILE A 69 -5.00 12.84 4.32
CA ILE A 69 -3.78 12.26 4.87
C ILE A 69 -3.98 10.76 5.05
N LEU A 70 -3.01 10.00 4.55
CA LEU A 70 -2.87 8.57 4.77
C LEU A 70 -1.71 8.32 5.73
N GLU A 71 -1.90 7.43 6.69
CA GLU A 71 -0.83 6.93 7.56
C GLU A 71 -0.63 5.43 7.36
N PHE A 72 0.63 4.98 7.40
CA PHE A 72 1.00 3.60 7.15
C PHE A 72 1.78 3.00 8.33
N LYS A 73 1.48 1.74 8.67
CA LYS A 73 2.35 0.91 9.50
C LYS A 73 3.58 0.50 8.70
N PHE A 74 4.68 0.22 9.40
CA PHE A 74 5.93 -0.29 8.83
C PHE A 74 6.57 0.64 7.79
N ALA A 75 6.33 1.95 7.97
CA ALA A 75 6.83 3.00 7.09
C ALA A 75 7.50 4.14 7.87
N ALA A 76 7.98 3.88 9.08
CA ALA A 76 8.60 4.90 9.93
C ALA A 76 9.83 5.54 9.26
N ASP A 77 10.60 4.73 8.54
CA ASP A 77 11.77 5.15 7.76
C ASP A 77 11.40 5.78 6.41
N GLY A 78 10.10 5.91 6.12
CA GLY A 78 9.55 6.48 4.89
C GLY A 78 9.42 5.47 3.75
N PHE A 79 9.37 6.01 2.54
CA PHE A 79 9.10 5.27 1.32
C PHE A 79 10.28 5.35 0.35
N GLU A 80 10.31 4.42 -0.58
CA GLU A 80 11.20 4.38 -1.73
C GLU A 80 10.35 4.36 -2.99
N LEU A 81 10.72 5.21 -3.96
CA LEU A 81 10.14 5.19 -5.29
C LEU A 81 11.08 4.47 -6.25
N LYS A 82 10.51 3.58 -7.06
CA LYS A 82 11.23 2.89 -8.12
C LYS A 82 10.67 3.31 -9.47
N ASN A 83 11.55 3.70 -10.39
CA ASN A 83 11.23 4.09 -11.77
C ASN A 83 10.31 5.31 -11.92
N GLU A 84 10.02 6.05 -10.85
CA GLU A 84 9.21 7.27 -10.82
C GLU A 84 9.78 8.27 -9.80
N ASP A 85 9.60 9.56 -10.06
CA ASP A 85 10.01 10.65 -9.15
C ASP A 85 8.93 11.03 -8.13
N THR A 86 7.67 10.66 -8.40
CA THR A 86 6.53 10.98 -7.54
C THR A 86 5.64 9.75 -7.34
N PRO A 87 4.99 9.58 -6.16
CA PRO A 87 4.10 8.46 -5.94
C PRO A 87 2.87 8.54 -6.85
N SER A 88 2.52 7.45 -7.51
CA SER A 88 1.37 7.34 -8.41
C SER A 88 0.41 6.22 -8.00
N GLY A 89 -0.78 6.19 -8.62
CA GLY A 89 -1.79 5.15 -8.41
C GLY A 89 -2.74 5.39 -7.24
N PHE A 90 -2.83 6.63 -6.75
CA PHE A 90 -3.79 7.05 -5.73
C PHE A 90 -5.02 7.69 -6.38
N GLU A 91 -6.19 7.41 -5.81
CA GLU A 91 -7.44 8.07 -6.14
C GLU A 91 -8.16 8.49 -4.86
N VAL A 92 -8.84 9.64 -4.89
CA VAL A 92 -9.68 10.15 -3.79
C VAL A 92 -11.13 10.33 -4.21
N ALA A 93 -12.04 10.29 -3.24
CA ALA A 93 -13.46 10.53 -3.44
C ALA A 93 -14.07 11.31 -2.27
N GLY A 94 -15.12 12.09 -2.54
CA GLY A 94 -15.99 12.69 -1.52
C GLY A 94 -17.14 11.76 -1.13
N ASP A 95 -18.24 12.31 -0.60
CA ASP A 95 -19.41 11.53 -0.15
C ASP A 95 -20.07 10.70 -1.25
N ASN A 96 -20.01 11.17 -2.50
CA ASN A 96 -20.60 10.46 -3.65
C ASN A 96 -19.83 9.18 -4.04
N LYS A 97 -18.71 8.87 -3.37
CA LYS A 97 -17.81 7.73 -3.65
C LYS A 97 -17.36 7.64 -5.11
N LYS A 98 -17.39 8.76 -5.85
CA LYS A 98 -16.82 8.86 -7.19
C LYS A 98 -15.34 9.18 -7.06
N TYR A 99 -14.51 8.24 -7.53
CA TYR A 99 -13.05 8.31 -7.40
C TYR A 99 -12.43 9.08 -8.56
N TYR A 100 -11.45 9.92 -8.23
CA TYR A 100 -10.66 10.72 -9.16
C TYR A 100 -9.17 10.57 -8.83
N PRO A 101 -8.28 10.65 -9.84
CA PRO A 101 -6.84 10.66 -9.61
C PRO A 101 -6.42 11.72 -8.59
N ALA A 102 -5.45 11.36 -7.74
CA ALA A 102 -4.91 12.24 -6.72
C ALA A 102 -3.39 12.41 -6.90
N ALA A 103 -2.92 13.65 -6.78
CA ALA A 103 -1.50 13.92 -6.58
C ALA A 103 -1.12 13.45 -5.17
N ALA A 104 0.06 12.84 -5.05
CA ALA A 104 0.54 12.29 -3.78
C ALA A 104 1.89 12.90 -3.40
N GLN A 105 2.01 13.29 -2.13
CA GLN A 105 3.24 13.80 -1.55
C GLN A 105 3.62 12.95 -0.33
N ILE A 106 4.83 12.37 -0.35
CA ILE A 106 5.39 11.68 0.81
C ILE A 106 5.73 12.71 1.89
N LEU A 107 5.26 12.46 3.10
CA LEU A 107 5.58 13.23 4.30
C LEU A 107 6.41 12.36 5.26
N SER A 108 6.95 12.97 6.31
CA SER A 108 7.67 12.25 7.36
C SER A 108 6.75 11.33 8.17
N GLY A 109 7.33 10.32 8.82
CA GLY A 109 6.60 9.42 9.74
C GLY A 109 5.64 8.46 9.05
N GLY A 110 5.93 8.06 7.80
CA GLY A 110 5.12 7.07 7.08
C GLY A 110 3.76 7.62 6.64
N LYS A 111 3.70 8.90 6.27
CA LYS A 111 2.47 9.56 5.84
C LYS A 111 2.53 9.96 4.36
N ILE A 112 1.36 9.99 3.72
CA ILE A 112 1.20 10.49 2.36
C ILE A 112 0.02 11.46 2.34
N ARG A 113 0.24 12.66 1.81
CA ARG A 113 -0.79 13.66 1.54
C ARG A 113 -1.34 13.46 0.14
N LEU A 114 -2.66 13.42 0.01
CA LEU A 114 -3.37 13.33 -1.27
C LEU A 114 -4.18 14.59 -1.54
N THR A 115 -4.11 15.09 -2.77
CA THR A 115 -4.93 16.21 -3.25
C THR A 115 -5.49 15.92 -4.63
N SER A 116 -6.67 16.47 -4.95
CA SER A 116 -7.26 16.36 -6.29
C SER A 116 -8.07 17.61 -6.62
N PRO A 117 -7.90 18.23 -7.81
CA PRO A 117 -8.69 19.39 -8.20
C PRO A 117 -10.19 19.06 -8.37
N GLU A 118 -10.52 17.78 -8.58
CA GLU A 118 -11.88 17.29 -8.77
C GLU A 118 -12.63 17.04 -7.45
N VAL A 119 -11.90 16.96 -6.32
CA VAL A 119 -12.45 16.59 -5.02
C VAL A 119 -11.97 17.57 -3.95
N LYS A 120 -12.76 18.62 -3.72
CA LYS A 120 -12.44 19.67 -2.74
C LYS A 120 -12.45 19.20 -1.28
N GLU A 121 -13.30 18.22 -0.97
CA GLU A 121 -13.47 17.66 0.38
C GLU A 121 -13.29 16.13 0.32
N PRO A 122 -12.04 15.65 0.23
CA PRO A 122 -11.78 14.22 0.11
C PRO A 122 -12.11 13.49 1.42
N LYS A 123 -12.85 12.40 1.32
CA LYS A 123 -13.29 11.56 2.47
C LYS A 123 -12.83 10.12 2.36
N PHE A 124 -12.58 9.65 1.14
CA PHE A 124 -12.12 8.30 0.87
C PHE A 124 -10.93 8.32 -0.07
N ALA A 125 -10.09 7.29 0.04
CA ALA A 125 -8.99 7.04 -0.88
C ALA A 125 -8.90 5.56 -1.23
N ARG A 126 -8.21 5.28 -2.32
CA ARG A 126 -7.77 3.94 -2.68
C ARG A 126 -6.42 4.01 -3.39
N PHE A 127 -5.67 2.92 -3.31
CA PHE A 127 -4.34 2.80 -3.91
C PHE A 127 -4.27 1.54 -4.75
N ARG A 128 -3.75 1.69 -5.98
CA ARG A 128 -3.58 0.61 -6.97
C ARG A 128 -4.86 -0.22 -7.15
N TRP A 129 -5.99 0.45 -7.28
CA TRP A 129 -7.29 -0.16 -7.50
C TRP A 129 -7.55 -0.44 -8.99
N VAL A 130 -6.64 -1.22 -9.60
CA VAL A 130 -6.61 -1.54 -11.03
C VAL A 130 -6.26 -3.02 -11.22
N ASN A 131 -6.60 -3.59 -12.38
CA ASN A 131 -6.29 -5.00 -12.68
C ASN A 131 -4.79 -5.23 -12.92
N TYR A 132 -4.12 -4.27 -13.55
CA TYR A 132 -2.69 -4.27 -13.81
C TYR A 132 -2.18 -2.83 -13.85
N GLY A 133 -0.97 -2.61 -13.35
CA GLY A 133 -0.26 -1.35 -13.44
C GLY A 133 1.11 -1.47 -12.79
N ASP A 134 2.01 -0.57 -13.15
CA ASP A 134 3.36 -0.55 -12.59
C ASP A 134 3.31 -0.34 -11.07
N VAL A 135 4.25 -0.92 -10.34
CA VAL A 135 4.34 -0.75 -8.88
C VAL A 135 5.61 0.00 -8.58
N THR A 136 5.45 1.22 -8.09
CA THR A 136 6.56 2.16 -7.92
C THR A 136 6.76 2.59 -6.47
N LEU A 137 5.81 2.34 -5.58
CA LEU A 137 5.87 2.75 -4.18
C LEU A 137 6.20 1.56 -3.26
N PHE A 138 7.33 1.67 -2.56
CA PHE A 138 7.88 0.66 -1.66
C PHE A 138 8.20 1.28 -0.30
N GLY A 139 8.34 0.45 0.73
CA GLY A 139 9.03 0.85 1.95
C GLY A 139 10.55 0.86 1.76
N LYS A 140 11.29 1.49 2.67
CA LYS A 140 12.76 1.43 2.69
C LYS A 140 13.34 0.02 2.87
N ASN A 141 12.52 -0.93 3.30
CA ASN A 141 12.87 -2.35 3.36
C ASN A 141 12.73 -3.09 2.00
N GLY A 142 12.38 -2.37 0.92
CA GLY A 142 12.26 -2.93 -0.43
C GLY A 142 10.96 -3.67 -0.71
N LEU A 143 10.02 -3.71 0.25
CA LEU A 143 8.71 -4.36 0.09
C LEU A 143 7.64 -3.37 -0.42
N PRO A 144 6.75 -3.79 -1.34
CA PRO A 144 5.75 -2.89 -1.94
C PRO A 144 4.67 -2.50 -0.93
N VAL A 145 4.06 -1.33 -1.16
CA VAL A 145 2.86 -0.91 -0.44
C VAL A 145 1.67 -1.80 -0.84
N ALA A 146 0.93 -2.31 0.15
CA ALA A 146 -0.26 -3.11 -0.11
C ALA A 146 -1.39 -2.27 -0.73
N PRO A 147 -2.15 -2.78 -1.72
CA PRO A 147 -3.35 -2.10 -2.22
C PRO A 147 -4.41 -2.00 -1.11
N PHE A 148 -5.15 -0.88 -1.08
CA PHE A 148 -6.18 -0.64 -0.08
C PHE A 148 -7.30 0.26 -0.63
N ARG A 149 -8.42 0.27 0.09
CA ARG A 149 -9.47 1.29 -0.01
C ARG A 149 -9.91 1.69 1.40
N THR A 150 -10.35 2.93 1.58
CA THR A 150 -10.83 3.43 2.88
C THR A 150 -12.35 3.57 2.97
N SER A 151 -13.06 3.45 1.84
CA SER A 151 -14.52 3.49 1.85
C SER A 151 -15.13 2.21 2.43
N PRO A 152 -16.22 2.31 3.21
CA PRO A 152 -16.98 1.15 3.63
C PRO A 152 -17.57 0.40 2.43
N GLU A 153 -17.62 -0.93 2.55
CA GLU A 153 -18.47 -1.78 1.70
C GLU A 153 -19.92 -1.32 1.79
N ALA A 154 -20.62 -1.41 0.66
CA ALA A 154 -22.06 -1.13 0.58
C ALA A 154 -22.86 -2.30 1.17
#